data_AF-A0A963ARJ3-F1
#
_entry.id   AF-A0A963ARJ3-F1
#
_cell.length_a   1.000
_cell.length_b   1.000
_cell.length_c   1.000
_cell.angle_alpha   90.00
_cell.angle_beta   90.00
_cell.angle_gamma   90.00
#
_symmetry.space_group_name_H-M   'P 1'
#
loop_
_entity.id
_entity.type
_entity.pdbx_description
1 polymer ?
#
loop_
_entity_poly.entity_id
_entity_poly.type
_entity_poly.pdbx_seq_one_letter_code
_entity_poly.pdbx_strand_id
1 'polypeptide(L)'
;ISWESPAALLEKVIAYEAVHPIKSWDDLKNRLSTDRRCFAFFHPRMPNEPLIIVQVALVHGIADNVQTLLDESAPVLDPTEADTAIFYSISNAHEGLSGISFGNFLIKRVVDELAQEFKNLKTFATLSPIPGFRHWLGGKLNEPDKDAEAELLSAAERKALATAAGTGTEPAALTSLLQTPDWLQNQELAKALKKPLMRLCARY
;
A
#
# COMPACT_ATOMS: atom_id res chain seq x y z
N ILE A 1 -13.85 -14.02 -6.22
CA ILE A 1 -12.79 -14.75 -6.97
C ILE A 1 -12.10 -15.67 -5.98
N SER A 2 -11.90 -16.91 -6.36
CA SER A 2 -11.21 -17.94 -5.57
C SER A 2 -10.27 -18.74 -6.48
N TRP A 3 -9.50 -19.66 -5.91
CA TRP A 3 -8.57 -20.49 -6.69
C TRP A 3 -9.28 -21.39 -7.72
N GLU A 4 -10.55 -21.69 -7.52
CA GLU A 4 -11.40 -22.47 -8.43
C GLU A 4 -11.96 -21.63 -9.60
N SER A 5 -11.69 -20.33 -9.62
CA SER A 5 -12.12 -19.45 -10.73
C SER A 5 -11.41 -19.83 -12.04
N PRO A 6 -12.01 -19.57 -13.22
CA PRO A 6 -11.39 -19.89 -14.49
C PRO A 6 -9.98 -19.27 -14.62
N ALA A 7 -9.02 -20.03 -15.13
CA ALA A 7 -7.64 -19.57 -15.31
C ALA A 7 -7.56 -18.24 -16.09
N ALA A 8 -8.40 -18.07 -17.12
CA ALA A 8 -8.47 -16.83 -17.88
C ALA A 8 -8.85 -15.59 -17.04
N LEU A 9 -9.64 -15.76 -15.97
CA LEU A 9 -9.91 -14.67 -15.02
C LEU A 9 -8.72 -14.45 -14.08
N LEU A 10 -8.09 -15.52 -13.61
CA LEU A 10 -6.91 -15.44 -12.74
C LEU A 10 -5.72 -14.75 -13.43
N GLU A 11 -5.50 -15.02 -14.72
CA GLU A 11 -4.50 -14.32 -15.54
C GLU A 11 -4.77 -12.80 -15.59
N LYS A 12 -6.04 -12.40 -15.67
CA LYS A 12 -6.42 -10.99 -15.62
C LYS A 12 -6.17 -10.35 -14.25
N VAL A 13 -6.38 -11.11 -13.17
CA VAL A 13 -6.04 -10.62 -11.81
C VAL A 13 -4.54 -10.34 -11.71
N ILE A 14 -3.69 -11.22 -12.26
CA ILE A 14 -2.23 -10.98 -12.33
C ILE A 14 -1.92 -9.76 -13.19
N ALA A 15 -2.49 -9.69 -14.40
CA ALA A 15 -2.19 -8.65 -15.37
C ALA A 15 -2.63 -7.24 -14.93
N TYR A 16 -3.72 -7.13 -14.17
CA TYR A 16 -4.32 -5.85 -13.79
C TYR A 16 -3.95 -5.39 -12.38
N GLU A 17 -3.12 -6.13 -11.65
CA GLU A 17 -2.69 -5.71 -10.32
C GLU A 17 -1.76 -4.50 -10.39
N ALA A 18 -2.25 -3.35 -9.93
CA ALA A 18 -1.59 -2.05 -10.08
C ALA A 18 -0.91 -1.54 -8.79
N VAL A 19 -1.20 -2.13 -7.63
CA VAL A 19 -0.70 -1.67 -6.33
C VAL A 19 0.52 -2.48 -5.89
N HIS A 20 0.39 -3.80 -5.89
CA HIS A 20 1.42 -4.74 -5.45
C HIS A 20 1.58 -5.87 -6.47
N PRO A 21 2.51 -5.77 -7.43
CA PRO A 21 2.64 -6.74 -8.53
C PRO A 21 2.63 -8.19 -8.03
N ILE A 22 1.85 -9.03 -8.71
CA ILE A 22 1.80 -10.48 -8.43
C ILE A 22 2.99 -11.14 -9.13
N LYS A 23 3.84 -11.80 -8.36
CA LYS A 23 5.15 -12.29 -8.84
C LYS A 23 5.09 -13.68 -9.47
N SER A 24 4.12 -14.50 -9.06
CA SER A 24 4.00 -15.90 -9.47
C SER A 24 2.56 -16.41 -9.29
N TRP A 25 2.29 -17.63 -9.79
CA TRP A 25 1.04 -18.33 -9.51
C TRP A 25 0.89 -18.71 -8.05
N ASP A 26 1.99 -19.00 -7.36
CA ASP A 26 1.99 -19.30 -5.92
C ASP A 26 1.64 -18.05 -5.09
N ASP A 27 2.16 -16.88 -5.48
CA ASP A 27 1.77 -15.58 -4.91
C ASP A 27 0.26 -15.32 -5.11
N LEU A 28 -0.26 -15.53 -6.34
CA LEU A 28 -1.71 -15.42 -6.58
C LEU A 28 -2.51 -16.39 -5.70
N LYS A 29 -2.07 -17.64 -5.60
CA LYS A 29 -2.73 -18.66 -4.78
C LYS A 29 -2.76 -18.26 -3.31
N ASN A 30 -1.66 -17.72 -2.79
CA ASN A 30 -1.59 -17.17 -1.44
C ASN A 30 -2.60 -16.04 -1.25
N ARG A 31 -2.70 -15.10 -2.20
CA ARG A 31 -3.67 -14.00 -2.19
C ARG A 31 -5.13 -14.43 -2.39
N LEU A 32 -5.37 -15.70 -2.70
CA LEU A 32 -6.70 -16.32 -2.81
C LEU A 32 -6.92 -17.40 -1.74
N SER A 33 -6.05 -17.48 -0.73
CA SER A 33 -6.18 -18.38 0.41
C SER A 33 -7.44 -18.08 1.24
N THR A 34 -7.75 -18.93 2.22
CA THR A 34 -9.00 -18.86 2.99
C THR A 34 -9.13 -17.57 3.79
N ASP A 35 -8.03 -17.02 4.32
CA ASP A 35 -7.93 -15.74 5.03
C ASP A 35 -7.75 -14.54 4.09
N ARG A 36 -7.95 -14.73 2.79
CA ARG A 36 -7.96 -13.68 1.79
C ARG A 36 -9.30 -13.66 1.08
N ARG A 37 -9.69 -12.47 0.62
CA ARG A 37 -10.88 -12.29 -0.22
C ARG A 37 -10.51 -11.42 -1.40
N CYS A 38 -10.88 -11.89 -2.60
CA CYS A 38 -10.68 -11.17 -3.84
C CYS A 38 -12.02 -10.96 -4.54
N PHE A 39 -12.41 -9.71 -4.70
CA PHE A 39 -13.64 -9.31 -5.38
C PHE A 39 -13.29 -8.69 -6.72
N ALA A 40 -14.16 -8.90 -7.71
CA ALA A 40 -14.08 -8.21 -8.97
C ALA A 40 -15.45 -7.67 -9.38
N PHE A 41 -15.46 -6.47 -9.94
CA PHE A 41 -16.67 -5.82 -10.45
C PHE A 41 -16.69 -5.91 -11.96
N PHE A 42 -17.80 -6.41 -12.49
CA PHE A 42 -18.02 -6.60 -13.92
C PHE A 42 -19.15 -5.70 -14.40
N HIS A 43 -19.05 -5.23 -15.63
CA HIS A 43 -20.18 -4.61 -16.30
C HIS A 43 -21.03 -5.69 -17.00
N PRO A 44 -22.37 -5.61 -17.01
CA PRO A 44 -23.21 -6.63 -17.65
C PRO A 44 -22.91 -6.89 -19.13
N ARG A 45 -22.39 -5.88 -19.84
CA ARG A 45 -21.94 -6.01 -21.25
C ARG A 45 -20.50 -6.51 -21.42
N MET A 46 -19.76 -6.65 -20.34
CA MET A 46 -18.38 -7.16 -20.32
C MET A 46 -18.22 -8.18 -19.17
N PRO A 47 -18.97 -9.29 -19.19
CA PRO A 47 -19.05 -10.24 -18.06
C PRO A 47 -17.74 -10.98 -17.79
N ASN A 48 -16.86 -11.04 -18.79
CA ASN A 48 -15.55 -11.71 -18.70
C ASN A 48 -14.41 -10.72 -18.44
N GLU A 49 -14.71 -9.44 -18.22
CA GLU A 49 -13.72 -8.38 -18.05
C GLU A 49 -13.89 -7.72 -16.67
N PRO A 50 -13.01 -8.02 -15.71
CA PRO A 50 -13.06 -7.36 -14.41
C PRO A 50 -12.66 -5.90 -14.59
N LEU A 51 -13.54 -4.96 -14.23
CA LEU A 51 -13.24 -3.54 -14.30
C LEU A 51 -12.43 -3.07 -13.09
N ILE A 52 -12.77 -3.61 -11.92
CA ILE A 52 -12.10 -3.27 -10.66
C ILE A 52 -11.88 -4.54 -9.87
N ILE A 53 -10.67 -4.70 -9.35
CA ILE A 53 -10.26 -5.81 -8.50
C ILE A 53 -9.97 -5.25 -7.10
N VAL A 54 -10.53 -5.89 -6.09
CA VAL A 54 -10.34 -5.53 -4.68
C VAL A 54 -9.79 -6.74 -3.95
N GLN A 55 -8.62 -6.59 -3.34
CA GLN A 55 -7.99 -7.62 -2.52
C GLN A 55 -8.06 -7.23 -1.04
N VAL A 56 -8.49 -8.17 -0.21
CA VAL A 56 -8.75 -8.00 1.21
C VAL A 56 -8.05 -9.12 1.99
N ALA A 57 -7.35 -8.75 3.06
CA ALA A 57 -6.80 -9.68 4.04
C ALA A 57 -7.67 -9.69 5.30
N LEU A 58 -7.98 -10.88 5.81
CA LEU A 58 -8.67 -11.07 7.08
C LEU A 58 -7.62 -11.29 8.16
N VAL A 59 -7.59 -10.42 9.16
CA VAL A 59 -6.52 -10.37 10.17
C VAL A 59 -7.06 -10.02 11.56
N HIS A 60 -6.17 -10.05 12.55
CA HIS A 60 -6.41 -9.45 13.87
C HIS A 60 -5.86 -8.03 13.93
N GLY A 61 -6.73 -7.07 14.24
CA GLY A 61 -6.38 -5.66 14.35
C GLY A 61 -6.04 -4.97 13.03
N ILE A 62 -5.74 -3.68 13.11
CA ILE A 62 -5.39 -2.87 11.93
C ILE A 62 -3.96 -3.18 11.52
N ALA A 63 -3.78 -3.63 10.27
CA ALA A 63 -2.45 -3.86 9.70
C ALA A 63 -1.73 -2.55 9.38
N ASP A 64 -0.42 -2.51 9.65
CA ASP A 64 0.45 -1.36 9.41
C ASP A 64 1.57 -1.64 8.39
N ASN A 65 1.68 -2.89 7.93
CA ASN A 65 2.74 -3.35 7.04
C ASN A 65 2.15 -4.27 5.96
N VAL A 66 2.38 -3.93 4.69
CA VAL A 66 1.84 -4.73 3.58
C VAL A 66 2.70 -5.93 3.26
N GLN A 67 4.00 -5.89 3.54
CA GLN A 67 4.90 -7.03 3.35
C GLN A 67 4.49 -8.21 4.23
N THR A 68 4.00 -7.97 5.44
CA THR A 68 3.46 -9.04 6.29
C THR A 68 2.17 -9.65 5.75
N LEU A 69 1.35 -8.88 5.00
CA LEU A 69 0.13 -9.42 4.37
C LEU A 69 0.44 -10.25 3.11
N LEU A 70 1.54 -9.91 2.42
CA LEU A 70 2.00 -10.55 1.19
C LEU A 70 3.02 -11.68 1.43
N ASP A 71 3.40 -11.95 2.68
CA ASP A 71 4.33 -13.02 3.02
C ASP A 71 3.69 -14.40 2.75
N GLU A 72 4.21 -15.10 1.75
CA GLU A 72 3.75 -16.45 1.34
C GLU A 72 4.08 -17.53 2.40
N SER A 73 4.98 -17.24 3.33
CA SER A 73 5.34 -18.15 4.43
C SER A 73 4.51 -17.95 5.69
N ALA A 74 3.68 -16.90 5.74
CA ALA A 74 2.82 -16.62 6.88
C ALA A 74 1.78 -17.74 7.06
N PRO A 75 1.47 -18.12 8.32
CA PRO A 75 0.42 -19.09 8.57
C PRO A 75 -0.94 -18.53 8.14
N VAL A 76 -1.74 -19.38 7.51
CA VAL A 76 -3.10 -19.04 7.10
C VAL A 76 -4.00 -18.97 8.34
N LEU A 77 -4.67 -17.84 8.54
CA LEU A 77 -5.62 -17.65 9.63
C LEU A 77 -6.96 -18.35 9.34
N ASP A 78 -7.67 -18.80 10.38
CA ASP A 78 -9.08 -19.15 10.21
C ASP A 78 -9.90 -17.85 10.05
N PRO A 79 -10.64 -17.66 8.94
CA PRO A 79 -11.46 -16.46 8.71
C PRO A 79 -12.47 -16.15 9.83
N THR A 80 -12.91 -17.17 10.57
CA THR A 80 -13.85 -17.02 11.69
C THR A 80 -13.20 -16.44 12.95
N GLU A 81 -11.86 -16.45 13.03
CA GLU A 81 -11.10 -15.84 14.12
C GLU A 81 -10.77 -14.37 13.86
N ALA A 82 -10.70 -13.95 12.59
CA ALA A 82 -10.39 -12.57 12.21
C ALA A 82 -11.36 -11.55 12.83
N ASP A 83 -10.89 -10.34 13.15
CA ASP A 83 -11.77 -9.25 13.62
C ASP A 83 -11.75 -8.04 12.68
N THR A 84 -10.83 -8.04 11.71
CA THR A 84 -10.52 -6.91 10.86
C THR A 84 -10.34 -7.35 9.41
N ALA A 85 -10.96 -6.62 8.48
CA ALA A 85 -10.75 -6.74 7.05
C ALA A 85 -9.89 -5.56 6.54
N ILE A 86 -8.72 -5.89 5.98
CA ILE A 86 -7.76 -4.92 5.44
C ILE A 86 -7.79 -4.94 3.92
N PHE A 87 -8.25 -3.84 3.32
CA PHE A 87 -8.22 -3.60 1.88
C PHE A 87 -6.82 -3.11 1.50
N TYR A 88 -5.97 -4.03 1.02
CA TYR A 88 -4.56 -3.74 0.72
C TYR A 88 -4.29 -3.52 -0.77
N SER A 89 -5.22 -3.86 -1.66
CA SER A 89 -5.13 -3.49 -3.08
C SER A 89 -6.51 -3.22 -3.67
N ILE A 90 -6.63 -2.11 -4.41
CA ILE A 90 -7.78 -1.75 -5.24
C ILE A 90 -7.24 -1.32 -6.59
N SER A 91 -7.40 -2.18 -7.59
CA SER A 91 -6.86 -1.99 -8.93
C SER A 91 -7.97 -1.71 -9.93
N ASN A 92 -7.82 -0.62 -10.71
CA ASN A 92 -8.66 -0.35 -11.88
C ASN A 92 -8.03 -1.02 -13.10
N ALA A 93 -8.72 -1.98 -13.70
CA ALA A 93 -8.21 -2.81 -14.79
C ALA A 93 -8.12 -2.09 -16.14
N HIS A 94 -8.73 -0.90 -16.27
CA HIS A 94 -8.73 -0.17 -17.53
C HIS A 94 -8.36 1.31 -17.37
N GLU A 95 -7.31 1.72 -18.09
CA GLU A 95 -6.91 3.13 -18.21
C GLU A 95 -8.03 4.01 -18.79
N GLY A 96 -8.84 3.47 -19.71
CA GLY A 96 -9.98 4.17 -20.30
C GLY A 96 -11.11 4.48 -19.31
N LEU A 97 -11.08 3.90 -18.11
CA LEU A 97 -11.99 4.20 -17.01
C LEU A 97 -11.30 5.00 -15.90
N SER A 98 -10.08 5.48 -16.13
CA SER A 98 -9.36 6.34 -15.20
C SER A 98 -10.16 7.64 -14.96
N GLY A 99 -10.36 7.99 -13.69
CA GLY A 99 -11.14 9.17 -13.29
C GLY A 99 -12.64 8.92 -13.11
N ILE A 100 -13.17 7.74 -13.45
CA ILE A 100 -14.55 7.39 -13.11
C ILE A 100 -14.59 6.93 -11.65
N SER A 101 -15.31 7.67 -10.81
CA SER A 101 -15.43 7.36 -9.38
C SER A 101 -16.37 6.17 -9.17
N PHE A 102 -15.81 4.99 -8.99
CA PHE A 102 -16.55 3.84 -8.47
C PHE A 102 -16.43 3.70 -6.93
N GLY A 103 -15.40 4.31 -6.31
CA GLY A 103 -14.89 3.97 -4.97
C GLY A 103 -15.89 3.92 -3.81
N ASN A 104 -16.77 4.92 -3.67
CA ASN A 104 -17.65 5.01 -2.49
C ASN A 104 -18.68 3.88 -2.41
N PHE A 105 -19.21 3.42 -3.54
CA PHE A 105 -20.21 2.35 -3.56
C PHE A 105 -19.58 0.95 -3.60
N LEU A 106 -18.38 0.83 -4.16
CA LEU A 106 -17.69 -0.46 -4.26
C LEU A 106 -17.23 -0.98 -2.91
N ILE A 107 -16.52 -0.14 -2.14
CA ILE A 107 -16.00 -0.55 -0.83
C ILE A 107 -17.18 -0.92 0.07
N LYS A 108 -18.26 -0.13 0.05
CA LYS A 108 -19.47 -0.45 0.83
C LYS A 108 -20.05 -1.82 0.48
N ARG A 109 -20.17 -2.17 -0.81
CA ARG A 109 -20.66 -3.49 -1.22
C ARG A 109 -19.76 -4.63 -0.74
N VAL A 110 -18.44 -4.45 -0.82
CA VAL A 110 -17.50 -5.46 -0.31
C VAL A 110 -17.61 -5.58 1.21
N VAL A 111 -17.73 -4.46 1.93
CA VAL A 111 -17.96 -4.46 3.38
C VAL A 111 -19.26 -5.18 3.74
N ASP A 112 -20.36 -4.89 3.04
CA ASP A 112 -21.66 -5.51 3.28
C ASP A 112 -21.59 -7.04 3.07
N GLU A 113 -20.94 -7.50 2.00
CA GLU A 113 -20.72 -8.92 1.70
C GLU A 113 -19.87 -9.60 2.79
N LEU A 114 -18.74 -8.99 3.17
CA LEU A 114 -17.86 -9.51 4.21
C LEU A 114 -18.55 -9.56 5.58
N ALA A 115 -19.33 -8.53 5.95
CA ALA A 115 -20.10 -8.51 7.19
C ALA A 115 -21.28 -9.49 7.16
N GLN A 116 -21.77 -9.85 5.98
CA GLN A 116 -22.76 -10.90 5.83
C GLN A 116 -22.15 -12.29 6.07
N GLU A 117 -21.00 -12.55 5.45
CA GLU A 117 -20.27 -13.82 5.54
C GLU A 117 -19.63 -14.04 6.92
N PHE A 118 -18.98 -13.01 7.48
CA PHE A 118 -18.20 -13.08 8.72
C PHE A 118 -18.73 -12.13 9.79
N LYS A 119 -19.53 -12.65 10.71
CA LYS A 119 -20.13 -11.87 11.81
C LYS A 119 -19.13 -11.40 12.86
N ASN A 120 -17.94 -12.00 12.88
CA ASN A 120 -16.81 -11.68 13.73
C ASN A 120 -16.07 -10.39 13.31
N LEU A 121 -16.16 -9.98 12.04
CA LEU A 121 -15.51 -8.76 11.55
C LEU A 121 -16.17 -7.51 12.13
N LYS A 122 -15.37 -6.70 12.81
CA LYS A 122 -15.80 -5.45 13.47
C LYS A 122 -15.15 -4.21 12.85
N THR A 123 -13.98 -4.39 12.24
CA THR A 123 -13.18 -3.29 11.69
C THR A 123 -12.93 -3.50 10.20
N PHE A 124 -13.09 -2.44 9.42
CA PHE A 124 -12.80 -2.41 8.00
C PHE A 124 -11.88 -1.22 7.74
N ALA A 125 -10.68 -1.46 7.22
CA ALA A 125 -9.68 -0.42 7.00
C ALA A 125 -8.93 -0.66 5.70
N THR A 126 -8.41 0.41 5.10
CA THR A 126 -7.52 0.30 3.94
C THR A 126 -6.06 0.40 4.39
N LEU A 127 -5.18 -0.36 3.74
CA LEU A 127 -3.73 -0.17 3.80
C LEU A 127 -3.28 0.30 2.42
N SER A 128 -3.37 1.61 2.19
CA SER A 128 -3.21 2.21 0.87
C SER A 128 -1.80 2.78 0.65
N PRO A 129 -1.27 2.73 -0.59
CA PRO A 129 -0.04 3.45 -0.92
C PRO A 129 -0.29 4.96 -0.90
N ILE A 130 0.80 5.73 -0.86
CA ILE A 130 0.78 7.20 -0.95
C ILE A 130 1.51 7.62 -2.24
N PRO A 131 0.97 7.29 -3.43
CA PRO A 131 1.60 7.65 -4.69
C PRO A 131 1.71 9.18 -4.80
N GLY A 132 2.82 9.66 -5.34
CA GLY A 132 3.06 11.09 -5.50
C GLY A 132 3.73 11.77 -4.29
N PHE A 133 3.74 11.18 -3.09
CA PHE A 133 4.42 11.78 -1.93
C PHE A 133 5.91 12.05 -2.20
N ARG A 134 6.63 11.08 -2.78
CA ARG A 134 8.06 11.25 -3.12
C ARG A 134 8.29 12.36 -4.15
N HIS A 135 7.38 12.48 -5.12
CA HIS A 135 7.44 13.52 -6.15
C HIS A 135 7.17 14.90 -5.55
N TRP A 136 6.13 15.03 -4.73
CA TRP A 136 5.82 16.26 -4.00
C TRP A 136 7.00 16.72 -3.13
N LEU A 137 7.60 15.79 -2.38
CA LEU A 137 8.76 16.09 -1.54
C LEU A 137 9.95 16.55 -2.37
N GLY A 138 10.20 15.90 -3.51
CA GLY A 138 11.23 16.33 -4.46
C GLY A 138 10.98 17.72 -5.05
N GLY A 139 9.72 18.03 -5.37
CA GLY A 139 9.32 19.37 -5.83
C GLY A 139 9.59 20.44 -4.77
N LYS A 140 9.22 20.17 -3.51
CA LYS A 140 9.47 21.07 -2.39
C LYS A 140 10.96 21.32 -2.14
N LEU A 141 11.79 20.29 -2.27
CA LEU A 141 13.24 20.39 -2.09
C LEU A 141 13.96 21.14 -3.21
N ASN A 142 13.33 21.28 -4.39
CA ASN A 142 13.90 21.94 -5.57
C ASN A 142 13.35 23.36 -5.80
N GLU A 143 12.56 23.93 -4.89
CA GLU A 143 12.04 25.30 -5.03
C GLU A 143 13.20 26.34 -4.99
N PRO A 144 13.39 27.16 -6.06
CA PRO A 144 14.45 28.16 -6.10
C PRO A 144 14.21 29.29 -5.07
N ASP A 145 15.30 29.95 -4.67
CA ASP A 145 15.33 31.12 -3.75
C ASP A 145 14.94 30.87 -2.28
N LYS A 146 14.87 29.60 -1.86
CA LYS A 146 14.62 29.22 -0.47
C LYS A 146 15.64 28.18 0.00
N ASP A 147 16.05 28.27 1.27
CA ASP A 147 16.59 27.10 1.96
C ASP A 147 15.42 26.15 2.25
N ALA A 148 15.00 25.41 1.22
CA ALA A 148 13.86 24.51 1.25
C ALA A 148 14.03 23.46 2.36
N GLU A 149 15.26 23.00 2.62
CA GLU A 149 15.53 22.07 3.70
C GLU A 149 15.35 22.72 5.08
N ALA A 150 15.72 23.99 5.27
CA ALA A 150 15.42 24.70 6.52
C ALA A 150 13.92 24.90 6.79
N GLU A 151 13.10 25.03 5.74
CA GLU A 151 11.63 25.11 5.90
C GLU A 151 11.00 23.74 6.23
N LEU A 152 11.60 22.65 5.74
CA LEU A 152 11.06 21.30 5.89
C LEU A 152 11.58 20.58 7.14
N LEU A 153 12.83 20.86 7.54
CA LEU A 153 13.55 20.20 8.63
C LEU A 153 14.04 21.22 9.67
N SER A 154 13.80 20.92 10.94
CA SER A 154 14.39 21.66 12.05
C SER A 154 15.91 21.50 12.10
N ALA A 155 16.62 22.44 12.73
CA ALA A 155 18.07 22.33 12.93
C ALA A 155 18.48 21.05 13.68
N ALA A 156 17.66 20.59 14.63
CA ALA A 156 17.88 19.35 15.36
C ALA A 156 17.75 18.11 14.45
N GLU A 157 16.76 18.09 13.56
CA GLU A 157 16.58 17.00 12.59
C GLU A 157 17.73 16.97 11.59
N ARG A 158 18.17 18.13 11.06
CA ARG A 158 19.33 18.21 10.17
C ARG A 158 20.61 17.68 10.81
N LYS A 159 20.87 18.06 12.07
CA LYS A 159 22.02 17.55 12.84
C LYS A 159 21.94 16.04 13.07
N ALA A 160 20.77 15.52 13.41
CA ALA A 160 20.55 14.08 13.60
C ALA A 160 20.79 13.30 12.30
N LEU A 161 20.33 13.84 11.16
CA LEU A 161 20.53 13.23 9.84
C LEU A 161 22.01 13.22 9.42
N ALA A 162 22.73 14.33 9.60
CA ALA A 162 24.18 14.39 9.32
C ALA A 162 24.98 13.38 10.17
N THR A 163 24.59 13.21 11.44
CA THR A 163 25.19 12.21 12.32
C THR A 163 24.92 10.79 11.83
N ALA A 164 23.64 10.47 11.54
CA ALA A 164 23.23 9.13 11.09
C ALA A 164 23.73 8.76 9.69
N ALA A 165 24.02 9.76 8.85
CA ALA A 165 24.60 9.60 7.52
C ALA A 165 26.13 9.41 7.53
N GLY A 166 26.78 9.58 8.68
CA GLY A 166 28.24 9.53 8.78
C GLY A 166 28.95 10.74 8.17
N THR A 167 28.24 11.81 7.83
CA THR A 167 28.83 13.07 7.30
C THR A 167 29.32 14.00 8.42
N GLY A 168 29.14 13.60 9.68
CA GLY A 168 29.58 14.36 10.84
C GLY A 168 28.73 15.63 11.02
N THR A 169 29.34 16.79 10.81
CA THR A 169 28.68 18.11 10.90
C THR A 169 28.29 18.69 9.55
N GLU A 170 28.69 18.07 8.44
CA GLU A 170 28.32 18.54 7.11
C GLU A 170 26.85 18.21 6.82
N PRO A 171 26.04 19.20 6.38
CA PRO A 171 24.64 18.95 6.03
C PRO A 171 24.55 17.89 4.93
N ALA A 172 24.00 16.73 5.26
CA ALA A 172 23.61 15.75 4.26
C ALA A 172 22.25 16.15 3.69
N ALA A 173 22.23 16.51 2.40
CA ALA A 173 20.98 16.88 1.73
C ALA A 173 19.97 15.73 1.82
N LEU A 174 18.74 16.04 2.24
CA LEU A 174 17.66 15.06 2.37
C LEU A 174 17.42 14.33 1.06
N THR A 175 17.54 15.04 -0.07
CA THR A 175 17.45 14.44 -1.42
C THR A 175 18.46 13.32 -1.63
N SER A 176 19.72 13.54 -1.25
CA SER A 176 20.80 12.57 -1.39
C SER A 176 20.63 11.36 -0.47
N LEU A 177 20.19 11.59 0.78
CA LEU A 177 19.88 10.51 1.71
C LEU A 177 18.77 9.60 1.17
N LEU A 178 17.69 10.19 0.65
CA LEU A 178 16.57 9.45 0.07
C LEU A 178 16.84 8.87 -1.34
N GLN A 179 17.99 9.18 -1.94
CA GLN A 179 18.48 8.56 -3.17
C GLN A 179 19.51 7.46 -2.89
N THR A 180 20.02 7.39 -1.66
CA THR A 180 20.97 6.36 -1.25
C THR A 180 20.26 5.00 -1.32
N PRO A 181 20.76 4.03 -2.11
CA PRO A 181 20.20 2.69 -2.13
C PRO A 181 20.20 2.10 -0.72
N ASP A 182 19.17 1.33 -0.39
CA ASP A 182 19.13 0.56 0.87
C ASP A 182 19.29 1.39 2.16
N TRP A 183 18.96 2.69 2.14
CA TRP A 183 18.99 3.53 3.35
C TRP A 183 18.10 2.98 4.48
N LEU A 184 17.10 2.16 4.14
CA LEU A 184 16.24 1.42 5.07
C LEU A 184 17.01 0.36 5.88
N GLN A 185 18.11 -0.18 5.36
CA GLN A 185 18.95 -1.16 6.06
C GLN A 185 19.84 -0.50 7.12
N ASN A 186 20.17 0.79 6.95
CA ASN A 186 20.84 1.58 8.00
C ASN A 186 19.81 1.98 9.08
N GLN A 187 19.80 1.24 10.19
CA GLN A 187 18.85 1.46 11.29
C GLN A 187 18.92 2.87 11.89
N GLU A 188 20.11 3.45 11.98
CA GLU A 188 20.29 4.81 12.52
C GLU A 188 19.67 5.85 11.60
N LEU A 189 19.95 5.75 10.29
CA LEU A 189 19.40 6.65 9.28
C LEU A 189 17.88 6.49 9.15
N ALA A 190 17.37 5.26 9.12
CA ALA A 190 15.94 4.99 9.06
C ALA A 190 15.19 5.57 10.27
N LYS A 191 15.76 5.41 11.48
CA LYS A 191 15.21 5.99 12.71
C LYS A 191 15.25 7.52 12.69
N ALA A 192 16.33 8.12 12.21
CA ALA A 192 16.47 9.57 12.08
C ALA A 192 15.47 10.16 11.07
N LEU A 193 15.21 9.47 9.96
CA LEU A 193 14.28 9.90 8.91
C LEU A 193 12.80 9.69 9.28
N LYS A 194 12.47 8.74 10.16
CA LYS A 194 11.08 8.38 10.49
C LYS A 194 10.24 9.58 10.92
N LYS A 195 10.68 10.34 11.93
CA LYS A 195 9.88 11.45 12.47
C LYS A 195 9.69 12.60 11.46
N PRO A 196 10.74 13.09 10.77
CA PRO A 196 10.59 14.08 9.72
C PRO A 196 9.66 13.61 8.60
N LEU A 197 9.84 12.39 8.08
CA LEU A 197 9.04 11.89 6.97
C LEU A 197 7.58 11.68 7.35
N MET A 198 7.27 11.19 8.55
CA MET A 198 5.88 11.11 9.02
C MET A 198 5.23 12.50 9.11
N ARG A 199 5.94 13.50 9.65
CA ARG A 199 5.44 14.88 9.72
C ARG A 199 5.21 15.49 8.33
N LEU A 200 6.12 15.26 7.40
CA LEU A 200 6.02 15.75 6.03
C LEU A 200 4.90 15.03 5.27
N CYS A 201 4.74 13.73 5.47
CA CYS A 201 3.64 12.94 4.90
C CYS A 201 2.28 13.39 5.46
N ALA A 202 2.21 13.80 6.72
CA ALA A 202 0.99 14.36 7.29
C ALA A 202 0.66 15.78 6.80
N ARG A 203 1.66 16.49 6.23
CA ARG A 203 1.49 17.83 5.63
C ARG A 203 1.12 17.77 4.14
N TYR A 204 1.56 16.72 3.44
CA TYR A 204 1.19 16.44 2.05
C TYR A 204 -0.32 16.27 1.91
#